data_AF-H0YVZ3-F1
#
_entry.id   AF-H0YVZ3-F1
#
_cell.length_a   1.000
_cell.length_b   1.000
_cell.length_c   1.000
_cell.angle_alpha   90.00
_cell.angle_beta   90.00
_cell.angle_gamma   90.00
#
_symmetry.space_group_name_H-M   'P 1'
#
loop_
_entity.id
_entity.type
_entity.pdbx_description
1 polymer ?
#
loop_
_entity_poly.entity_id
_entity_poly.type
_entity_poly.pdbx_seq_one_letter_code
_entity_poly.pdbx_strand_id
1 'polypeptide(L)'
;MPKRTGRVSHLMALPPCELHRLGEIAELVASVCLSRICRKKLALTLKKKGYIPKLLQLFQECESAKNTEGLHLLFDIVRGILYLDKAILFEVLFSDECILGVVGCLEYDPCLAQPGWHRDFLAKTEKLQEVIPIRDPELRQKFLQTSRVEYIHTIIMRNPPYLKVRCLSTLNSFIGSSKNEIFHALQQDEEFLPEVFAKLTNGATAGEQQYELMKFFKEFCAFSIALPEKRDEFLQTLSKLRFLPILKMLMGMDDLRIRSDATDILSYLVDFNTATIHKFVIQEAQQSENDTQLITEIIKRIICRPDPEFGGDIQLMDILCALIDPKEMLATASHLEVFEFLDVFYDRYIHVLTAPLLADTSEEWYEIDNYQTAETLASVLELLSFCVEQHKYHMKNFVMKKDLLRRILVLLKSKHKFLALSALRFMRRIIGLKDELYNCYITVGNLFEPVVNAVLDNGNKCNLFKSASMELFEFIQKEDIQILITHIVENFSDALQSVKHFHTFQALKTKYEHKKEQQNKQLNRYGPVSQGWSWIVFSKAINSKALEAIYDLAESETSGKASITCPTSLAASPSHCLVRQLSKKQQSHRWLKMCSSMKVKRRQHQHHQQAPVAPIQCAQP
;
A
#
# COMPACT_ATOMS: atom_id res chain seq x y z
N MET A 1 38.03 41.36 26.43
CA MET A 1 37.54 42.65 25.89
C MET A 1 37.85 42.75 24.41
N PRO A 2 36.87 42.54 23.52
CA PRO A 2 36.86 43.17 22.21
C PRO A 2 35.69 44.16 22.10
N LYS A 3 36.04 45.41 21.83
CA LYS A 3 35.12 46.47 21.37
C LYS A 3 34.78 46.21 19.90
N ARG A 4 33.48 46.03 19.59
CA ARG A 4 32.77 46.61 18.42
C ARG A 4 31.34 46.06 18.34
N THR A 5 30.59 46.20 19.43
CA THR A 5 29.13 46.26 19.38
C THR A 5 28.75 47.73 19.34
N GLY A 6 28.63 48.31 18.15
CA GLY A 6 28.32 49.73 18.00
C GLY A 6 27.87 50.08 16.60
N ARG A 7 26.60 50.51 16.50
CA ARG A 7 25.86 51.10 15.35
C ARG A 7 25.17 50.12 14.40
N VAL A 8 24.01 49.62 14.81
CA VAL A 8 22.88 49.30 13.89
C VAL A 8 21.62 50.10 14.28
N SER A 9 21.80 51.14 15.08
CA SER A 9 20.75 52.09 15.45
C SER A 9 21.03 53.40 14.70
N HIS A 10 19.99 53.88 14.00
CA HIS A 10 19.90 55.11 13.19
C HIS A 10 20.12 54.91 11.67
N LEU A 11 18.98 54.76 10.97
CA LEU A 11 18.77 54.68 9.51
C LEU A 11 19.45 53.51 8.78
N MET A 12 18.71 52.41 8.58
CA MET A 12 18.99 51.52 7.43
C MET A 12 18.63 52.26 6.14
N ALA A 13 19.52 53.14 5.70
CA ALA A 13 19.43 53.77 4.39
C ALA A 13 19.81 52.72 3.34
N LEU A 14 18.81 52.17 2.64
CA LEU A 14 19.05 51.32 1.47
C LEU A 14 19.87 52.10 0.43
N PRO A 15 21.02 51.57 -0.03
CA PRO A 15 21.77 52.09 -1.15
C PRO A 15 20.89 52.32 -2.39
N PRO A 16 21.16 53.32 -3.24
CA PRO A 16 20.61 53.38 -4.59
C PRO A 16 20.90 52.07 -5.33
N CYS A 17 19.94 51.68 -6.16
CA CYS A 17 19.97 50.45 -6.92
C CYS A 17 20.87 50.68 -8.14
N GLU A 18 22.18 50.45 -7.99
CA GLU A 18 23.20 50.70 -9.01
C GLU A 18 24.19 49.53 -9.05
N LEU A 19 24.73 49.21 -10.23
CA LEU A 19 25.57 48.03 -10.47
C LEU A 19 26.78 47.93 -9.52
N HIS A 20 27.48 49.04 -9.30
CA HIS A 20 28.68 49.09 -8.47
C HIS A 20 28.40 48.95 -6.96
N ARG A 21 27.12 49.02 -6.55
CA ARG A 21 26.70 48.94 -5.14
C ARG A 21 25.99 47.63 -4.80
N LEU A 22 25.88 46.71 -5.76
CA LEU A 22 25.26 45.39 -5.54
C LEU A 22 25.94 44.61 -4.41
N GLY A 23 27.26 44.72 -4.25
CA GLY A 23 27.98 44.12 -3.13
C GLY A 23 27.51 44.65 -1.76
N GLU A 24 27.37 45.97 -1.60
CA GLU A 24 26.86 46.58 -0.36
C GLU A 24 25.41 46.14 -0.06
N ILE A 25 24.60 45.99 -1.10
CA ILE A 25 23.21 45.55 -0.99
C ILE A 25 23.15 44.09 -0.54
N ALA A 26 23.99 43.22 -1.14
CA ALA A 26 24.08 41.82 -0.78
C ALA A 26 24.50 41.63 0.69
N GLU A 27 25.52 42.37 1.15
CA GLU A 27 25.96 42.35 2.55
C GLU A 27 24.88 42.86 3.51
N LEU A 28 24.17 43.94 3.15
CA LEU A 28 23.07 44.47 3.95
C LEU A 28 21.94 43.43 4.09
N VAL A 29 21.53 42.79 3.00
CA VAL A 29 20.48 41.76 3.02
C VAL A 29 20.93 40.54 3.83
N ALA A 30 22.18 40.10 3.66
CA ALA A 30 22.75 38.96 4.37
C ALA A 30 22.84 39.21 5.90
N SER A 31 23.31 40.39 6.31
CA SER A 31 23.47 40.76 7.72
C SER A 31 22.13 40.93 8.45
N VAL A 32 21.10 41.42 7.76
CA VAL A 32 19.76 41.66 8.32
C VAL A 32 18.98 40.36 8.58
N CYS A 33 19.31 39.27 7.87
CA CYS A 33 18.63 37.98 8.01
C CYS A 33 18.63 37.44 9.45
N LEU A 34 19.62 37.80 10.28
CA LEU A 34 19.78 37.31 11.65
C LEU A 34 18.88 38.01 12.69
N SER A 35 18.30 39.19 12.38
CA SER A 35 17.52 40.00 13.34
C SER A 35 16.06 40.18 12.93
N ARG A 36 15.10 39.68 13.73
CA ARG A 36 13.65 39.74 13.44
C ARG A 36 13.13 41.18 13.26
N ILE A 37 13.63 42.14 14.05
CA ILE A 37 13.23 43.55 13.98
C ILE A 37 13.77 44.19 12.70
N CYS A 38 15.03 43.90 12.35
CA CYS A 38 15.66 44.44 11.15
C CYS A 38 15.00 43.89 9.88
N ARG A 39 14.62 42.59 9.86
CA ARG A 39 13.88 41.98 8.74
C ARG A 39 12.59 42.74 8.42
N LYS A 40 11.80 43.09 9.43
CA LYS A 40 10.53 43.83 9.22
C LYS A 40 10.76 45.25 8.67
N LYS A 41 11.77 45.97 9.20
CA LYS A 41 12.10 47.33 8.75
C LYS A 41 12.65 47.35 7.32
N LEU A 42 13.53 46.41 6.99
CA LEU A 42 14.09 46.28 5.63
C LEU A 42 12.98 45.98 4.62
N ALA A 43 12.11 45.01 4.92
CA ALA A 43 10.99 44.65 4.04
C ALA A 43 10.07 45.83 3.72
N LEU A 44 9.72 46.65 4.72
CA LEU A 44 8.91 47.85 4.51
C LEU A 44 9.62 48.89 3.62
N THR A 45 10.94 49.02 3.76
CA THR A 45 11.72 50.01 3.02
C THR A 45 11.93 49.56 1.57
N LEU A 46 12.13 48.25 1.33
CA LEU A 46 12.19 47.64 0.00
C LEU A 46 10.87 47.86 -0.77
N LYS A 47 9.72 47.61 -0.12
CA LYS A 47 8.39 47.85 -0.73
C LYS A 47 8.17 49.33 -1.02
N LYS A 48 8.37 50.21 -0.02
CA LYS A 48 8.11 51.66 -0.16
C LYS A 48 8.92 52.32 -1.27
N LYS A 49 10.17 51.88 -1.50
CA LYS A 49 11.06 52.46 -2.52
C LYS A 49 10.88 51.84 -3.92
N GLY A 50 9.99 50.86 -4.09
CA GLY A 50 9.86 50.11 -5.35
C GLY A 50 11.18 49.45 -5.74
N TYR A 51 11.90 48.90 -4.76
CA TYR A 51 13.28 48.49 -4.94
C TYR A 51 13.42 47.19 -5.76
N ILE A 52 12.45 46.27 -5.61
CA ILE A 52 12.44 44.97 -6.30
C ILE A 52 12.37 45.16 -7.83
N PRO A 53 11.40 45.91 -8.41
CA PRO A 53 11.37 46.14 -9.86
C PRO A 53 12.67 46.75 -10.40
N LYS A 54 13.30 47.67 -9.67
CA LYS A 54 14.58 48.28 -10.06
C LYS A 54 15.73 47.27 -10.06
N LEU A 55 15.77 46.35 -9.08
CA LEU A 55 16.74 45.25 -9.08
C LEU A 55 16.55 44.33 -10.28
N LEU A 56 15.30 44.06 -10.68
CA LEU A 56 14.99 43.24 -11.85
C LEU A 56 15.34 43.94 -13.17
N GLN A 57 15.21 45.26 -13.25
CA GLN A 57 15.71 46.04 -14.39
C GLN A 57 17.23 45.94 -14.52
N LEU A 58 17.97 46.10 -13.41
CA LEU A 58 19.42 45.89 -13.41
C LEU A 58 19.80 44.45 -13.79
N PHE A 59 19.00 43.47 -13.38
CA PHE A 59 19.20 42.08 -13.80
C PHE A 59 19.12 41.93 -15.32
N GLN A 60 18.13 42.54 -15.97
CA GLN A 60 18.01 42.51 -17.44
C GLN A 60 19.21 43.17 -18.12
N GLU A 61 19.70 44.30 -17.58
CA GLU A 61 20.92 44.95 -18.07
C GLU A 61 22.14 44.03 -17.91
N CYS A 62 22.33 43.41 -16.75
CA CYS A 62 23.43 42.48 -16.50
C CYS A 62 23.38 41.25 -17.39
N GLU A 63 22.18 40.70 -17.63
CA GLU A 63 21.94 39.54 -18.48
C GLU A 63 22.28 39.88 -19.94
N SER A 64 21.84 41.04 -20.44
CA SER A 64 22.16 41.51 -21.80
C SER A 64 23.65 41.80 -21.99
N ALA A 65 24.32 42.31 -20.96
CA ALA A 65 25.76 42.58 -20.95
C ALA A 65 26.61 41.33 -20.65
N LYS A 66 26.00 40.18 -20.33
CA LYS A 66 26.66 38.95 -19.88
C LYS A 66 27.62 39.16 -18.69
N ASN A 67 27.25 40.06 -17.77
CA ASN A 67 28.03 40.35 -16.57
C ASN A 67 27.78 39.30 -15.49
N THR A 68 28.62 38.27 -15.42
CA THR A 68 28.47 37.14 -14.48
C THR A 68 28.53 37.58 -13.02
N GLU A 69 29.47 38.46 -12.65
CA GLU A 69 29.62 38.91 -11.25
C GLU A 69 28.38 39.65 -10.75
N GLY A 70 27.81 40.53 -11.59
CA GLY A 70 26.55 41.22 -11.28
C GLY A 70 25.37 40.23 -11.11
N LEU A 71 25.28 39.22 -11.97
CA LEU A 71 24.23 38.19 -11.92
C LEU A 71 24.32 37.34 -10.64
N HIS A 72 25.53 36.96 -10.22
CA HIS A 72 25.76 36.24 -8.96
C HIS A 72 25.37 37.07 -7.73
N LEU A 73 25.71 38.37 -7.72
CA LEU A 73 25.29 39.28 -6.65
C LEU A 73 23.76 39.44 -6.61
N LEU A 74 23.11 39.55 -7.77
CA LEU A 74 21.66 39.64 -7.88
C LEU A 74 20.96 38.35 -7.42
N PHE A 75 21.52 37.18 -7.73
CA PHE A 75 21.07 35.91 -7.17
C PHE A 75 21.08 35.94 -5.64
N ASP A 76 22.20 36.36 -5.02
CA ASP A 76 22.32 36.41 -3.57
C ASP A 76 21.38 37.42 -2.92
N ILE A 77 21.19 38.58 -3.55
CA ILE A 77 20.24 39.61 -3.10
C ILE A 77 18.82 39.07 -3.13
N VAL A 78 18.36 38.55 -4.27
CA VAL A 78 16.98 38.04 -4.45
C VAL A 78 16.71 36.87 -3.50
N ARG A 79 17.64 35.92 -3.42
CA ARG A 79 17.58 34.80 -2.47
C ARG A 79 17.53 35.31 -1.03
N GLY A 80 18.33 36.30 -0.68
CA GLY A 80 18.32 36.94 0.63
C GLY A 80 17.00 37.64 0.96
N ILE A 81 16.39 38.32 -0.01
CA ILE A 81 15.07 38.97 0.13
C ILE A 81 13.99 37.92 0.38
N LEU A 82 14.01 36.78 -0.34
CA LEU A 82 13.07 35.67 -0.14
C LEU A 82 13.18 35.10 1.29
N TYR A 83 14.40 34.95 1.82
CA TYR A 83 14.63 34.53 3.21
C TYR A 83 14.19 35.54 4.29
N LEU A 84 13.83 36.78 3.93
CA LEU A 84 13.21 37.70 4.90
C LEU A 84 11.83 37.18 5.36
N ASP A 85 11.18 36.39 4.51
CA ASP A 85 9.90 35.69 4.75
C ASP A 85 8.82 36.65 5.26
N LYS A 86 8.41 37.60 4.40
CA LYS A 86 7.44 38.65 4.72
C LYS A 86 6.40 38.73 3.60
N ALA A 87 5.13 38.59 3.96
CA ALA A 87 4.00 38.62 3.02
C ALA A 87 4.01 39.87 2.10
N ILE A 88 4.33 41.05 2.66
CA ILE A 88 4.40 42.30 1.89
C ILE A 88 5.43 42.28 0.75
N LEU A 89 6.46 41.44 0.84
CA LEU A 89 7.44 41.27 -0.23
C LEU A 89 6.98 40.26 -1.26
N PHE A 90 6.27 39.21 -0.83
CA PHE A 90 5.68 38.20 -1.72
C PHE A 90 4.65 38.81 -2.68
N GLU A 91 3.83 39.77 -2.21
CA GLU A 91 2.93 40.55 -3.08
C GLU A 91 3.65 41.20 -4.27
N VAL A 92 4.90 41.66 -4.08
CA VAL A 92 5.68 42.32 -5.13
C VAL A 92 6.48 41.30 -5.93
N LEU A 93 7.21 40.41 -5.26
CA LEU A 93 8.08 39.40 -5.88
C LEU A 93 7.31 38.44 -6.78
N PHE A 94 6.10 38.05 -6.37
CA PHE A 94 5.30 37.06 -7.08
C PHE A 94 4.23 37.70 -7.98
N SER A 95 4.20 39.03 -8.09
CA SER A 95 3.40 39.71 -9.11
C SER A 95 3.79 39.25 -10.52
N ASP A 96 2.84 39.30 -11.47
CA ASP A 96 3.07 38.79 -12.83
C ASP A 96 4.20 39.51 -13.56
N GLU A 97 4.41 40.79 -13.25
CA GLU A 97 5.50 41.59 -13.81
C GLU A 97 6.88 41.15 -13.29
N CYS A 98 6.96 40.67 -12.05
CA CYS A 98 8.23 40.41 -11.37
C CYS A 98 8.62 38.93 -11.34
N ILE A 99 7.66 38.00 -11.31
CA ILE A 99 7.91 36.60 -10.96
C ILE A 99 8.92 35.91 -11.88
N LEU A 100 8.83 36.14 -13.20
CA LEU A 100 9.79 35.58 -14.17
C LEU A 100 11.17 36.22 -14.05
N GLY A 101 11.25 37.50 -13.68
CA GLY A 101 12.51 38.16 -13.37
C GLY A 101 13.15 37.59 -12.11
N VAL A 102 12.35 37.31 -11.07
CA VAL A 102 12.82 36.65 -9.85
C VAL A 102 13.36 35.24 -10.15
N VAL A 103 12.64 34.46 -10.96
CA VAL A 103 13.12 33.13 -11.41
C VAL A 103 14.40 33.27 -12.21
N GLY A 104 14.49 34.25 -13.12
CA GLY A 104 15.69 34.54 -13.89
C GLY A 104 16.90 34.82 -13.00
N CYS A 105 16.76 35.65 -11.96
CA CYS A 105 17.83 35.88 -10.98
C CYS A 105 18.26 34.57 -10.30
N LEU A 106 17.32 33.67 -10.00
CA LEU A 106 17.60 32.38 -9.34
C LEU A 106 18.31 31.36 -10.25
N GLU A 107 18.40 31.59 -11.56
CA GLU A 107 19.13 30.71 -12.49
C GLU A 107 20.65 30.79 -12.31
N TYR A 108 21.17 31.90 -11.79
CA TYR A 108 22.60 32.20 -11.72
C TYR A 108 23.23 31.87 -10.35
N ASP A 109 22.91 30.68 -9.81
CA ASP A 109 23.50 30.20 -8.56
C ASP A 109 25.05 30.12 -8.69
N PRO A 110 25.83 30.85 -7.86
CA PRO A 110 27.28 30.79 -7.87
C PRO A 110 27.86 29.40 -7.61
N CYS A 111 27.08 28.49 -7.00
CA CYS A 111 27.48 27.11 -6.76
C CYS A 111 27.38 26.22 -8.01
N LEU A 112 26.74 26.68 -9.08
CA LEU A 112 26.54 25.92 -10.31
C LEU A 112 27.47 26.41 -11.42
N ALA A 113 28.01 25.47 -12.21
CA ALA A 113 28.89 25.78 -13.34
C ALA A 113 28.15 26.38 -14.55
N GLN A 114 26.83 26.17 -14.62
CA GLN A 114 25.95 26.66 -15.68
C GLN A 114 24.64 27.14 -15.05
N PRO A 115 23.90 28.05 -15.70
CA PRO A 115 22.60 28.50 -15.21
C PRO A 115 21.60 27.33 -15.07
N GLY A 116 20.61 27.47 -14.20
CA GLY A 116 19.60 26.44 -13.90
C GLY A 116 18.46 26.26 -14.93
N TRP A 117 18.36 27.15 -15.93
CA TRP A 117 17.35 27.15 -17.02
C TRP A 117 15.91 27.01 -16.50
N HIS A 118 15.63 27.68 -15.39
CA HIS A 118 14.39 27.62 -14.64
C HIS A 118 13.20 28.19 -15.42
N ARG A 119 13.37 29.29 -16.15
CA ARG A 119 12.35 29.89 -17.01
C ARG A 119 11.92 28.94 -18.13
N ASP A 120 12.86 28.25 -18.76
CA ASP A 120 12.57 27.26 -19.81
C ASP A 120 11.82 26.05 -19.27
N PHE A 121 12.20 25.58 -18.07
CA PHE A 121 11.49 24.50 -17.39
C PHE A 121 10.05 24.91 -17.08
N LEU A 122 9.83 26.09 -16.50
CA LEU A 122 8.48 26.60 -16.22
C LEU A 122 7.66 26.75 -17.50
N ALA A 123 8.23 27.28 -18.58
CA ALA A 123 7.52 27.41 -19.86
C ALA A 123 7.08 26.05 -20.45
N LYS A 124 7.84 24.97 -20.21
CA LYS A 124 7.43 23.61 -20.58
C LYS A 124 6.32 23.08 -19.67
N THR A 125 6.44 23.28 -18.36
CA THR A 125 5.43 22.86 -17.38
C THR A 125 4.11 23.57 -17.60
N GLU A 126 4.12 24.86 -17.90
CA GLU A 126 2.91 25.64 -18.18
C GLU A 126 2.12 25.06 -19.38
N LYS A 127 2.82 24.63 -20.44
CA LYS A 127 2.19 23.93 -21.58
C LYS A 127 1.57 22.59 -21.21
N LEU A 128 2.14 21.88 -20.24
CA LEU A 128 1.54 20.64 -19.73
C LEU A 128 0.29 20.94 -18.92
N GLN A 129 0.34 21.98 -18.08
CA GLN A 129 -0.75 22.42 -17.22
C GLN A 129 -1.96 23.01 -17.98
N GLU A 130 -1.81 23.40 -19.25
CA GLU A 130 -2.93 23.81 -20.11
C GLU A 130 -4.03 22.75 -20.21
N VAL A 131 -3.69 21.47 -20.01
CA VAL A 131 -4.64 20.35 -19.97
C VAL A 131 -5.69 20.50 -18.86
N ILE A 132 -5.35 21.22 -17.77
CA ILE A 132 -6.24 21.38 -16.61
C ILE A 132 -7.38 22.32 -17.01
N PRO A 133 -8.65 21.88 -16.89
CA PRO A 133 -9.82 22.63 -17.37
C PRO A 133 -10.21 23.78 -16.42
N ILE A 134 -9.35 24.80 -16.29
CA ILE A 134 -9.65 26.03 -15.55
C ILE A 134 -10.25 27.06 -16.53
N ARG A 135 -11.54 27.35 -16.40
CA ARG A 135 -12.29 28.26 -17.29
C ARG A 135 -12.06 29.74 -16.95
N ASP A 136 -12.00 30.07 -15.66
CA ASP A 136 -11.80 31.43 -15.19
C ASP A 136 -10.33 31.88 -15.46
N PRO A 137 -10.11 32.95 -16.26
CA PRO A 137 -8.76 33.44 -16.56
C PRO A 137 -8.04 33.98 -15.32
N GLU A 138 -8.74 34.59 -14.36
CA GLU A 138 -8.13 35.11 -13.13
C GLU A 138 -7.64 33.94 -12.25
N LEU A 139 -8.47 32.91 -12.11
CA LEU A 139 -8.12 31.68 -11.42
C LEU A 139 -6.94 30.95 -12.09
N ARG A 140 -6.92 30.93 -13.42
CA ARG A 140 -5.82 30.34 -14.21
C ARG A 140 -4.51 31.08 -13.97
N GLN A 141 -4.53 32.41 -13.98
CA GLN A 141 -3.36 33.23 -13.67
C GLN A 141 -2.85 32.97 -12.26
N LYS A 142 -3.76 32.87 -11.28
CA LYS A 142 -3.42 32.53 -9.89
C LYS A 142 -2.84 31.12 -9.75
N PHE A 143 -3.36 30.16 -10.49
CA PHE A 143 -2.83 28.79 -10.54
C PHE A 143 -1.39 28.76 -11.09
N LEU A 144 -1.13 29.48 -12.19
CA LEU A 144 0.22 29.61 -12.76
C LEU A 144 1.17 30.31 -11.79
N GLN A 145 0.73 31.40 -11.15
CA GLN A 145 1.50 32.08 -10.11
C GLN A 145 1.85 31.13 -8.97
N THR A 146 0.88 30.36 -8.47
CA THR A 146 1.07 29.41 -7.37
C THR A 146 2.06 28.32 -7.75
N SER A 147 1.94 27.75 -8.95
CA SER A 147 2.89 26.75 -9.50
C SER A 147 4.32 27.30 -9.59
N ARG A 148 4.48 28.56 -10.05
CA ARG A 148 5.78 29.24 -10.12
C ARG A 148 6.37 29.48 -8.72
N VAL A 149 5.55 29.89 -7.75
CA VAL A 149 6.00 30.11 -6.36
C VAL A 149 6.40 28.80 -5.69
N GLU A 150 5.69 27.70 -5.94
CA GLU A 150 6.09 26.37 -5.49
C GLU A 150 7.43 25.96 -6.08
N TYR A 151 7.63 26.20 -7.37
CA TYR A 151 8.93 25.93 -8.00
C TYR A 151 10.04 26.78 -7.38
N ILE A 152 9.82 28.08 -7.15
CA ILE A 152 10.76 28.95 -6.42
C ILE A 152 11.05 28.37 -5.03
N HIS A 153 10.03 27.90 -4.30
CA HIS A 153 10.20 27.26 -3.01
C HIS A 153 11.12 26.01 -3.11
N THR A 154 10.96 25.18 -4.14
CA THR A 154 11.86 24.03 -4.36
C THR A 154 13.31 24.43 -4.65
N ILE A 155 13.54 25.51 -5.41
CA ILE A 155 14.89 26.03 -5.69
C ILE A 155 15.55 26.47 -4.37
N ILE A 156 14.84 27.25 -3.55
CA ILE A 156 15.35 27.75 -2.27
C ILE A 156 15.66 26.61 -1.28
N MET A 157 14.89 25.51 -1.34
CA MET A 157 15.05 24.34 -0.47
C MET A 157 16.20 23.41 -0.87
N ARG A 158 16.76 23.53 -2.08
CA ARG A 158 17.77 22.58 -2.58
C ARG A 158 19.13 22.68 -1.89
N ASN A 159 19.48 23.85 -1.33
CA ASN A 159 20.73 24.10 -0.59
C ASN A 159 20.51 25.07 0.57
N PRO A 160 19.79 24.67 1.64
CA PRO A 160 19.47 25.60 2.70
C PRO A 160 20.70 25.82 3.58
N PRO A 161 21.14 27.06 3.84
CA PRO A 161 22.14 27.29 4.87
C PRO A 161 21.58 26.80 6.20
N TYR A 162 22.34 25.98 6.95
CA TYR A 162 21.92 25.22 8.14
C TYR A 162 21.07 26.00 9.18
N LEU A 163 21.16 27.34 9.22
CA LEU A 163 20.40 28.23 10.12
C LEU A 163 19.05 28.75 9.56
N LYS A 164 18.73 28.59 8.26
CA LYS A 164 17.58 29.24 7.59
C LYS A 164 16.40 28.32 7.23
N VAL A 165 16.47 27.01 7.45
CA VAL A 165 15.36 26.06 7.15
C VAL A 165 14.09 26.37 7.96
N ARG A 166 14.23 26.89 9.19
CA ARG A 166 13.09 27.28 10.06
C ARG A 166 12.39 28.60 9.65
N CYS A 167 12.78 29.24 8.55
CA CYS A 167 12.41 30.63 8.26
C CYS A 167 11.40 30.86 7.13
N LEU A 168 10.84 29.85 6.46
CA LEU A 168 9.88 30.06 5.33
C LEU A 168 8.42 29.77 5.68
N SER A 169 8.02 29.96 6.94
CA SER A 169 6.63 29.72 7.36
C SER A 169 5.63 30.62 6.64
N THR A 170 6.01 31.87 6.35
CA THR A 170 5.12 32.81 5.66
C THR A 170 4.97 32.41 4.20
N LEU A 171 6.04 31.94 3.55
CA LEU A 171 5.98 31.43 2.18
C LEU A 171 5.10 30.18 2.08
N ASN A 172 5.27 29.22 2.99
CA ASN A 172 4.40 28.03 3.04
C ASN A 172 2.94 28.40 3.30
N SER A 173 2.69 29.38 4.18
CA SER A 173 1.34 29.90 4.41
C SER A 173 0.77 30.61 3.17
N PHE A 174 1.59 31.29 2.39
CA PHE A 174 1.18 31.95 1.14
C PHE A 174 0.80 30.92 0.07
N ILE A 175 1.63 29.89 -0.13
CA ILE A 175 1.35 28.78 -1.05
C ILE A 175 0.08 28.05 -0.60
N GLY A 176 -0.02 27.73 0.70
CA GLY A 176 -1.20 27.08 1.26
C GLY A 176 -2.48 27.89 1.07
N SER A 177 -2.47 29.19 1.39
CA SER A 177 -3.64 30.07 1.16
C SER A 177 -4.02 30.11 -0.31
N SER A 178 -3.04 30.23 -1.21
CA SER A 178 -3.29 30.30 -2.65
C SER A 178 -3.89 28.99 -3.18
N LYS A 179 -3.35 27.83 -2.79
CA LYS A 179 -3.92 26.51 -3.11
C LYS A 179 -5.35 26.38 -2.57
N ASN A 180 -5.59 26.80 -1.33
CA ASN A 180 -6.91 26.73 -0.72
C ASN A 180 -7.93 27.54 -1.52
N GLU A 181 -7.57 28.76 -1.94
CA GLU A 181 -8.43 29.62 -2.75
C GLU A 181 -8.68 29.01 -4.13
N ILE A 182 -7.66 28.44 -4.78
CA ILE A 182 -7.79 27.79 -6.08
C ILE A 182 -8.73 26.58 -6.00
N PHE A 183 -8.45 25.66 -5.09
CA PHE A 183 -9.23 24.43 -4.96
C PHE A 183 -10.65 24.72 -4.48
N HIS A 184 -10.85 25.71 -3.61
CA HIS A 184 -12.20 26.13 -3.22
C HIS A 184 -12.98 26.66 -4.42
N ALA A 185 -12.38 27.50 -5.28
CA ALA A 185 -13.04 28.00 -6.48
C ALA A 185 -13.40 26.86 -7.45
N LEU A 186 -12.48 25.91 -7.66
CA LEU A 186 -12.73 24.74 -8.51
C LEU A 186 -13.79 23.80 -7.95
N GLN A 187 -13.90 23.66 -6.62
CA GLN A 187 -14.95 22.85 -6.01
C GLN A 187 -16.36 23.45 -6.20
N GLN A 188 -16.48 24.75 -6.46
CA GLN A 188 -17.75 25.41 -6.79
C GLN A 188 -18.11 25.31 -8.28
N ASP A 189 -17.17 24.90 -9.15
CA ASP A 189 -17.42 24.71 -10.57
C ASP A 189 -17.95 23.28 -10.82
N GLU A 190 -19.25 23.16 -11.06
CA GLU A 190 -19.92 21.86 -11.28
C GLU A 190 -19.41 21.12 -12.53
N GLU A 191 -18.87 21.85 -13.51
CA GLU A 191 -18.40 21.30 -14.78
C GLU A 191 -16.94 20.84 -14.74
N PHE A 192 -16.19 21.29 -13.74
CA PHE A 192 -14.76 21.00 -13.60
C PHE A 192 -14.48 19.49 -13.50
N LEU A 193 -15.14 18.80 -12.55
CA LEU A 193 -14.93 17.35 -12.33
C LEU A 193 -15.33 16.49 -13.55
N PRO A 194 -16.51 16.67 -14.18
CA PRO A 194 -16.85 15.99 -15.43
C PRO A 194 -15.80 16.16 -16.53
N GLU A 195 -15.28 17.38 -16.73
CA GLU A 195 -14.24 17.64 -17.74
C GLU A 195 -12.92 16.95 -17.41
N VAL A 196 -12.49 16.96 -16.14
CA VAL A 196 -11.29 16.24 -15.69
C VAL A 196 -11.43 14.75 -15.97
N PHE A 197 -12.57 14.16 -15.63
CA PHE A 197 -12.83 12.73 -15.87
C PHE A 197 -12.85 12.38 -17.36
N ALA A 198 -13.46 13.23 -18.19
CA ALA A 198 -13.44 13.07 -19.63
C ALA A 198 -11.99 13.12 -20.17
N LYS A 199 -11.17 14.07 -19.72
CA LYS A 199 -9.77 14.20 -20.17
C LYS A 199 -8.87 13.07 -19.67
N LEU A 200 -9.07 12.58 -18.45
CA LEU A 200 -8.33 11.45 -17.88
C LEU A 200 -8.63 10.13 -18.58
N THR A 201 -9.86 9.96 -19.09
CA THR A 201 -10.31 8.75 -19.79
C THR A 201 -10.09 8.81 -21.31
N ASN A 202 -9.84 10.00 -21.86
CA ASN A 202 -9.65 10.20 -23.30
C ASN A 202 -8.24 9.80 -23.75
N GLY A 203 -8.15 8.89 -24.71
CA GLY A 203 -6.86 8.47 -25.31
C GLY A 203 -6.14 9.58 -26.10
N ALA A 204 -6.78 10.71 -26.36
CA ALA A 204 -6.14 11.88 -26.98
C ALA A 204 -5.19 12.62 -26.01
N THR A 205 -5.45 12.55 -24.70
CA THR A 205 -4.56 13.11 -23.67
C THR A 205 -3.62 11.98 -23.25
N ALA A 206 -2.45 11.87 -23.87
CA ALA A 206 -1.50 10.78 -23.60
C ALA A 206 -0.17 11.27 -23.04
N GLY A 207 0.50 10.42 -22.26
CA GLY A 207 1.84 10.68 -21.73
C GLY A 207 1.85 11.75 -20.64
N GLU A 208 2.77 12.71 -20.74
CA GLU A 208 3.04 13.69 -19.67
C GLU A 208 1.85 14.61 -19.35
N GLN A 209 1.01 14.95 -20.33
CA GLN A 209 -0.18 15.77 -20.07
C GLN A 209 -1.23 15.02 -19.24
N GLN A 210 -1.39 13.72 -19.49
CA GLN A 210 -2.31 12.90 -18.71
C GLN A 210 -1.81 12.73 -17.28
N TYR A 211 -0.50 12.55 -17.12
CA TYR A 211 0.12 12.47 -15.81
C TYR A 211 0.01 13.80 -15.04
N GLU A 212 0.26 14.95 -15.67
CA GLU A 212 0.12 16.26 -15.00
C GLU A 212 -1.33 16.50 -14.54
N LEU A 213 -2.32 16.11 -15.35
CA LEU A 213 -3.73 16.16 -14.95
C LEU A 213 -4.02 15.24 -13.76
N MET A 214 -3.48 14.01 -13.77
CA MET A 214 -3.65 13.04 -12.70
C MET A 214 -3.04 13.52 -11.39
N LYS A 215 -1.81 14.06 -11.46
CA LYS A 215 -1.11 14.63 -10.32
C LYS A 215 -1.89 15.79 -9.71
N PHE A 216 -2.38 16.73 -10.54
CA PHE A 216 -3.24 17.82 -10.08
C PHE A 216 -4.51 17.29 -9.41
N PHE A 217 -5.16 16.31 -10.04
CA PHE A 217 -6.38 15.72 -9.50
C PHE A 217 -6.16 15.00 -8.16
N LYS A 218 -5.02 14.32 -7.99
CA LYS A 218 -4.63 13.75 -6.69
C LYS A 218 -4.48 14.83 -5.62
N GLU A 219 -3.76 15.92 -5.91
CA GLU A 219 -3.62 17.04 -4.98
C GLU A 219 -4.96 17.66 -4.62
N PHE A 220 -5.86 17.80 -5.60
CA PHE A 220 -7.23 18.27 -5.39
C PHE A 220 -8.02 17.33 -4.46
N CYS A 221 -7.97 16.01 -4.69
CA CYS A 221 -8.61 15.03 -3.82
C CYS A 221 -8.06 15.10 -2.39
N ALA A 222 -6.74 15.12 -2.22
CA ALA A 222 -6.11 15.20 -0.91
C ALA A 222 -6.52 16.48 -0.16
N PHE A 223 -6.61 17.60 -0.87
CA PHE A 223 -7.09 18.87 -0.30
C PHE A 223 -8.56 18.80 0.13
N SER A 224 -9.46 18.39 -0.77
CA SER A 224 -10.90 18.34 -0.48
C SER A 224 -11.23 17.38 0.66
N ILE A 225 -10.45 16.32 0.81
CA ILE A 225 -10.59 15.34 1.88
C ILE A 225 -10.04 15.85 3.22
N ALA A 226 -8.95 16.63 3.19
CA ALA A 226 -8.35 17.21 4.40
C ALA A 226 -9.24 18.27 5.08
N LEU A 227 -10.26 18.80 4.39
CA LEU A 227 -11.23 19.76 4.92
C LEU A 227 -12.47 19.06 5.49
N PRO A 228 -12.61 18.90 6.83
CA PRO A 228 -13.70 18.11 7.41
C PRO A 228 -15.10 18.67 7.08
N GLU A 229 -15.24 19.99 6.97
CA GLU A 229 -16.52 20.67 6.71
C GLU A 229 -17.09 20.38 5.32
N LYS A 230 -16.23 20.12 4.32
CA LYS A 230 -16.60 19.95 2.91
C LYS A 230 -16.32 18.56 2.34
N ARG A 231 -15.68 17.69 3.12
CA ARG A 231 -15.31 16.33 2.71
C ARG A 231 -16.54 15.54 2.27
N ASP A 232 -17.62 15.57 3.04
CA ASP A 232 -18.80 14.75 2.76
C ASP A 232 -19.52 15.20 1.48
N GLU A 233 -19.59 16.52 1.24
CA GLU A 233 -20.12 17.10 0.00
C GLU A 233 -19.29 16.68 -1.21
N PHE A 234 -17.96 16.71 -1.09
CA PHE A 234 -17.05 16.27 -2.13
C PHE A 234 -17.19 14.78 -2.44
N LEU A 235 -17.23 13.92 -1.41
CA LEU A 235 -17.42 12.47 -1.56
C LEU A 235 -18.77 12.13 -2.19
N GLN A 236 -19.83 12.86 -1.83
CA GLN A 236 -21.15 12.71 -2.48
C GLN A 236 -21.08 13.11 -3.95
N THR A 237 -20.34 14.16 -4.29
CA THR A 237 -20.15 14.60 -5.68
C THR A 237 -19.41 13.55 -6.51
N LEU A 238 -18.30 13.00 -5.99
CA LEU A 238 -17.59 11.89 -6.64
C LEU A 238 -18.48 10.66 -6.86
N SER A 239 -19.36 10.38 -5.89
CA SER A 239 -20.32 9.27 -5.98
C SER A 239 -21.38 9.52 -7.06
N LYS A 240 -21.94 10.73 -7.13
CA LYS A 240 -22.90 11.16 -8.17
C LYS A 240 -22.30 11.06 -9.58
N LEU A 241 -21.05 11.48 -9.73
CA LEU A 241 -20.31 11.45 -10.99
C LEU A 241 -19.75 10.05 -11.34
N ARG A 242 -20.01 9.02 -10.52
CA ARG A 242 -19.55 7.64 -10.74
C ARG A 242 -18.04 7.57 -10.96
N PHE A 243 -17.27 8.18 -10.06
CA PHE A 243 -15.82 8.20 -10.16
C PHE A 243 -15.15 6.82 -9.99
N LEU A 244 -15.72 5.91 -9.20
CA LEU A 244 -15.11 4.60 -8.90
C LEU A 244 -14.79 3.74 -10.16
N PRO A 245 -15.69 3.60 -11.15
CA PRO A 245 -15.33 2.99 -12.44
C PRO A 245 -14.13 3.62 -13.15
N ILE A 246 -14.01 4.95 -13.11
CA ILE A 246 -12.90 5.69 -13.73
C ILE A 246 -11.61 5.40 -12.96
N LEU A 247 -11.66 5.46 -11.63
CA LEU A 247 -10.53 5.14 -10.77
C LEU A 247 -10.01 3.72 -11.03
N LYS A 248 -10.91 2.74 -11.17
CA LYS A 248 -10.56 1.36 -11.54
C LYS A 248 -9.84 1.29 -12.89
N MET A 249 -10.32 2.03 -13.89
CA MET A 249 -9.67 2.10 -15.21
C MET A 249 -8.28 2.72 -15.10
N LEU A 250 -8.14 3.85 -14.40
CA LEU A 250 -6.86 4.56 -14.18
C LEU A 250 -5.86 3.69 -13.45
N MET A 251 -6.32 2.92 -12.46
CA MET A 251 -5.51 1.90 -11.83
C MET A 251 -4.97 0.98 -12.92
N GLY A 252 -5.83 0.36 -13.75
CA GLY A 252 -5.51 -0.58 -14.83
C GLY A 252 -4.59 -0.11 -15.97
N MET A 253 -4.12 1.15 -15.96
CA MET A 253 -3.24 1.68 -17.00
C MET A 253 -1.79 1.19 -16.89
N ASP A 254 -1.08 1.25 -18.03
CA ASP A 254 0.33 0.86 -18.11
C ASP A 254 1.29 1.87 -17.45
N ASP A 255 0.95 3.17 -17.43
CA ASP A 255 1.78 4.20 -16.77
C ASP A 255 1.79 3.98 -15.25
N LEU A 256 2.98 3.68 -14.71
CA LEU A 256 3.20 3.41 -13.29
C LEU A 256 2.85 4.61 -12.40
N ARG A 257 3.08 5.83 -12.87
CA ARG A 257 2.88 7.06 -12.08
C ARG A 257 1.38 7.36 -11.92
N ILE A 258 0.63 7.27 -13.02
CA ILE A 258 -0.84 7.42 -13.00
C ILE A 258 -1.46 6.37 -12.08
N ARG A 259 -0.99 5.13 -12.19
CA ARG A 259 -1.43 4.02 -11.34
C ARG A 259 -1.13 4.25 -9.86
N SER A 260 0.06 4.76 -9.53
CA SER A 260 0.43 5.09 -8.15
C SER A 260 -0.50 6.17 -7.58
N ASP A 261 -0.72 7.24 -8.34
CA ASP A 261 -1.61 8.33 -7.94
C ASP A 261 -3.07 7.86 -7.80
N ALA A 262 -3.51 6.90 -8.63
CA ALA A 262 -4.83 6.29 -8.51
C ALA A 262 -4.95 5.46 -7.22
N THR A 263 -3.91 4.71 -6.86
CA THR A 263 -3.87 3.97 -5.59
C THR A 263 -3.93 4.92 -4.40
N ASP A 264 -3.22 6.06 -4.44
CA ASP A 264 -3.29 7.09 -3.39
C ASP A 264 -4.73 7.62 -3.22
N ILE A 265 -5.39 7.95 -4.32
CA ILE A 265 -6.78 8.41 -4.29
C ILE A 265 -7.70 7.32 -3.72
N LEU A 266 -7.51 6.06 -4.12
CA LEU A 266 -8.27 4.93 -3.56
C LEU A 266 -8.05 4.82 -2.05
N SER A 267 -6.82 4.96 -1.56
CA SER A 267 -6.50 4.97 -0.14
C SER A 267 -7.32 6.02 0.61
N TYR A 268 -7.35 7.26 0.10
CA TYR A 268 -8.15 8.32 0.72
C TYR A 268 -9.64 7.97 0.73
N LEU A 269 -10.18 7.39 -0.34
CA LEU A 269 -11.59 6.99 -0.38
C LEU A 269 -11.90 5.84 0.58
N VAL A 270 -10.97 4.91 0.80
CA VAL A 270 -11.13 3.80 1.75
C VAL A 270 -11.15 4.33 3.19
N ASP A 271 -10.27 5.28 3.52
CA ASP A 271 -10.18 5.87 4.86
C ASP A 271 -11.43 6.68 5.25
N PHE A 272 -12.10 7.30 4.29
CA PHE A 272 -13.20 8.23 4.56
C PHE A 272 -14.58 7.81 4.02
N ASN A 273 -14.66 6.83 3.12
CA ASN A 273 -15.92 6.42 2.48
C ASN A 273 -15.95 4.93 2.05
N THR A 274 -15.56 4.04 2.96
CA THR A 274 -15.52 2.59 2.72
C THR A 274 -16.88 2.02 2.29
N ALA A 275 -17.97 2.52 2.87
CA ALA A 275 -19.34 2.04 2.58
C ALA A 275 -19.74 2.21 1.11
N THR A 276 -19.35 3.32 0.47
CA THR A 276 -19.64 3.55 -0.96
C THR A 276 -18.85 2.59 -1.83
N ILE A 277 -17.61 2.28 -1.45
CA ILE A 277 -16.77 1.31 -2.16
C ILE A 277 -17.37 -0.11 -2.02
N HIS A 278 -17.82 -0.52 -0.84
CA HIS A 278 -18.47 -1.83 -0.67
C HIS A 278 -19.73 -1.98 -1.53
N LYS A 279 -20.59 -0.95 -1.57
CA LYS A 279 -21.78 -0.94 -2.44
C LYS A 279 -21.39 -1.07 -3.90
N PHE A 280 -20.36 -0.35 -4.34
CA PHE A 280 -19.83 -0.46 -5.70
C PHE A 280 -19.31 -1.87 -6.02
N VAL A 281 -18.52 -2.47 -5.12
CA VAL A 281 -17.98 -3.84 -5.29
C VAL A 281 -19.09 -4.88 -5.38
N ILE A 282 -20.14 -4.77 -4.57
CA ILE A 282 -21.30 -5.68 -4.63
C ILE A 282 -22.05 -5.52 -5.96
N GLN A 283 -22.30 -4.29 -6.41
CA GLN A 283 -22.94 -4.02 -7.71
C GLN A 283 -22.11 -4.58 -8.86
N GLU A 284 -20.79 -4.41 -8.79
CA GLU A 284 -19.87 -4.91 -9.81
C GLU A 284 -19.84 -6.45 -9.86
N ALA A 285 -19.94 -7.12 -8.71
CA ALA A 285 -20.01 -8.57 -8.61
C ALA A 285 -21.29 -9.16 -9.26
N GLN A 286 -22.38 -8.39 -9.25
CA GLN A 286 -23.67 -8.77 -9.85
C GLN A 286 -23.70 -8.50 -11.36
N GLN A 287 -23.08 -7.40 -11.82
CA GLN A 287 -23.18 -6.93 -13.20
C GLN A 287 -22.08 -7.44 -14.13
N SER A 288 -20.88 -7.72 -13.60
CA SER A 288 -19.71 -8.13 -14.39
C SER A 288 -19.31 -9.56 -14.06
N GLU A 289 -19.26 -10.43 -15.08
CA GLU A 289 -18.57 -11.72 -14.98
C GLU A 289 -17.09 -11.65 -15.40
N ASN A 290 -16.60 -10.48 -15.80
CA ASN A 290 -15.23 -10.30 -16.29
C ASN A 290 -14.23 -10.09 -15.13
N ASP A 291 -13.00 -10.55 -15.36
CA ASP A 291 -11.87 -10.48 -14.42
C ASP A 291 -11.30 -9.06 -14.20
N THR A 292 -12.06 -8.02 -14.55
CA THR A 292 -11.68 -6.60 -14.51
C THR A 292 -12.40 -5.85 -13.39
N GLN A 293 -12.70 -6.56 -12.30
CA GLN A 293 -13.33 -6.02 -11.09
C GLN A 293 -12.30 -5.31 -10.21
N LEU A 294 -12.73 -4.34 -9.41
CA LEU A 294 -11.83 -3.53 -8.58
C LEU A 294 -10.99 -4.38 -7.62
N ILE A 295 -11.64 -5.28 -6.87
CA ILE A 295 -10.94 -6.18 -5.93
C ILE A 295 -9.99 -7.12 -6.68
N THR A 296 -10.42 -7.65 -7.84
CA THR A 296 -9.58 -8.51 -8.68
C THR A 296 -8.34 -7.76 -9.18
N GLU A 297 -8.47 -6.49 -9.56
CA GLU A 297 -7.35 -5.66 -10.02
C GLU A 297 -6.38 -5.33 -8.87
N ILE A 298 -6.88 -5.04 -7.67
CA ILE A 298 -6.05 -4.87 -6.46
C ILE A 298 -5.27 -6.16 -6.17
N ILE A 299 -5.94 -7.31 -6.13
CA ILE A 299 -5.31 -8.61 -5.88
C ILE A 299 -4.27 -8.94 -6.96
N LYS A 300 -4.61 -8.73 -8.24
CA LYS A 300 -3.68 -8.97 -9.35
C LYS A 300 -2.39 -8.17 -9.20
N ARG A 301 -2.47 -6.92 -8.73
CA ARG A 301 -1.29 -6.07 -8.51
C ARG A 301 -0.43 -6.56 -7.36
N ILE A 302 -1.05 -6.90 -6.24
CA ILE A 302 -0.36 -7.48 -5.08
C ILE A 302 0.41 -8.75 -5.50
N ILE A 303 -0.16 -9.55 -6.40
CA ILE A 303 0.45 -10.80 -6.88
C ILE A 303 1.49 -10.56 -7.99
N CYS A 304 1.20 -9.70 -8.97
CA CYS A 304 1.98 -9.58 -10.20
C CYS A 304 3.17 -8.61 -10.12
N ARG A 305 3.41 -7.99 -8.96
CA ARG A 305 4.56 -7.10 -8.60
C ARG A 305 5.49 -6.75 -9.77
N PRO A 306 5.14 -5.72 -10.56
CA PRO A 306 5.94 -5.35 -11.71
C PRO A 306 7.26 -4.66 -11.34
N ASP A 307 7.37 -3.98 -10.18
CA ASP A 307 8.64 -3.34 -9.76
C ASP A 307 8.68 -2.98 -8.25
N PRO A 308 9.74 -3.35 -7.50
CA PRO A 308 9.87 -3.04 -6.06
C PRO A 308 10.20 -1.58 -5.72
N GLU A 309 10.51 -0.72 -6.70
CA GLU A 309 10.95 0.67 -6.44
C GLU A 309 9.83 1.61 -5.95
N PHE A 310 8.56 1.28 -6.20
CA PHE A 310 7.44 2.22 -5.98
C PHE A 310 6.65 2.01 -4.68
N GLY A 311 7.01 1.04 -3.82
CA GLY A 311 6.40 0.86 -2.48
C GLY A 311 4.89 0.60 -2.42
N GLY A 312 4.17 0.63 -3.55
CA GLY A 312 2.71 0.55 -3.63
C GLY A 312 2.11 -0.79 -3.24
N ASP A 313 2.93 -1.84 -3.13
CA ASP A 313 2.47 -3.18 -2.75
C ASP A 313 1.94 -3.23 -1.31
N ILE A 314 2.60 -2.53 -0.38
CA ILE A 314 2.17 -2.46 1.03
C ILE A 314 0.87 -1.67 1.15
N GLN A 315 0.79 -0.52 0.48
CA GLN A 315 -0.42 0.31 0.46
C GLN A 315 -1.62 -0.44 -0.12
N LEU A 316 -1.43 -1.23 -1.19
CA LEU A 316 -2.50 -2.06 -1.76
C LEU A 316 -2.94 -3.19 -0.82
N MET A 317 -2.00 -3.78 -0.07
CA MET A 317 -2.34 -4.76 0.98
C MET A 317 -3.15 -4.10 2.09
N ASP A 318 -2.76 -2.92 2.55
CA ASP A 318 -3.48 -2.16 3.58
C ASP A 318 -4.89 -1.78 3.11
N ILE A 319 -5.02 -1.29 1.86
CA ILE A 319 -6.31 -1.01 1.21
C ILE A 319 -7.18 -2.27 1.18
N LEU A 320 -6.63 -3.41 0.74
CA LEU A 320 -7.39 -4.65 0.67
C LEU A 320 -7.83 -5.12 2.06
N CYS A 321 -6.95 -5.06 3.05
CA CYS A 321 -7.27 -5.39 4.44
C CYS A 321 -8.39 -4.49 4.99
N ALA A 322 -8.30 -3.18 4.81
CA ALA A 322 -9.35 -2.23 5.23
C ALA A 322 -10.69 -2.49 4.54
N LEU A 323 -10.68 -2.87 3.25
CA LEU A 323 -11.87 -3.23 2.47
C LEU A 323 -12.46 -4.60 2.81
N ILE A 324 -11.74 -5.46 3.53
CA ILE A 324 -12.25 -6.78 3.92
C ILE A 324 -12.38 -6.94 5.44
N ASP A 325 -11.95 -5.96 6.24
CA ASP A 325 -12.06 -6.02 7.71
C ASP A 325 -13.52 -5.87 8.17
N PRO A 326 -14.12 -6.92 8.76
CA PRO A 326 -15.47 -6.84 9.30
C PRO A 326 -15.61 -5.76 10.38
N LYS A 327 -14.54 -5.43 11.13
CA LYS A 327 -14.60 -4.40 12.18
C LYS A 327 -14.76 -3.00 11.59
N GLU A 328 -14.00 -2.69 10.55
CA GLU A 328 -14.10 -1.42 9.84
C GLU A 328 -15.44 -1.32 9.12
N MET A 329 -15.92 -2.41 8.51
CA MET A 329 -17.24 -2.44 7.89
C MET A 329 -18.37 -2.16 8.89
N LEU A 330 -18.31 -2.75 10.09
CA LEU A 330 -19.34 -2.58 11.12
C LEU A 330 -19.44 -1.14 11.65
N ALA A 331 -18.44 -0.29 11.40
CA ALA A 331 -18.54 1.13 11.70
C ALA A 331 -19.63 1.84 10.87
N THR A 332 -19.97 1.30 9.69
CA THR A 332 -20.87 1.94 8.73
C THR A 332 -21.97 1.03 8.17
N ALA A 333 -21.93 -0.27 8.44
CA ALA A 333 -22.84 -1.28 7.91
C ALA A 333 -23.36 -2.24 8.98
N SER A 334 -24.49 -2.88 8.71
CA SER A 334 -25.09 -3.91 9.58
C SER A 334 -24.36 -5.25 9.47
N HIS A 335 -24.50 -6.12 10.48
CA HIS A 335 -23.94 -7.47 10.45
C HIS A 335 -24.36 -8.29 9.21
N LEU A 336 -25.57 -8.07 8.70
CA LEU A 336 -26.06 -8.76 7.51
C LEU A 336 -25.32 -8.28 6.25
N GLU A 337 -25.14 -6.97 6.07
CA GLU A 337 -24.41 -6.41 4.93
C GLU A 337 -22.94 -6.85 4.93
N VAL A 338 -22.31 -6.93 6.10
CA VAL A 338 -20.95 -7.47 6.24
C VAL A 338 -20.91 -8.93 5.81
N PHE A 339 -21.88 -9.74 6.25
CA PHE A 339 -21.97 -11.15 5.87
C PHE A 339 -22.15 -11.32 4.36
N GLU A 340 -23.05 -10.54 3.74
CA GLU A 340 -23.28 -10.55 2.29
C GLU A 340 -22.02 -10.14 1.50
N PHE A 341 -21.30 -9.11 1.96
CA PHE A 341 -20.05 -8.71 1.33
C PHE A 341 -19.00 -9.82 1.39
N LEU A 342 -18.84 -10.46 2.56
CA LEU A 342 -17.92 -11.58 2.71
C LEU A 342 -18.33 -12.78 1.86
N ASP A 343 -19.63 -13.09 1.74
CA ASP A 343 -20.11 -14.15 0.83
C ASP A 343 -19.67 -13.87 -0.62
N VAL A 344 -19.85 -12.64 -1.09
CA VAL A 344 -19.37 -12.22 -2.42
C VAL A 344 -17.84 -12.35 -2.51
N PHE A 345 -17.10 -11.93 -1.49
CA PHE A 345 -15.65 -12.01 -1.48
C PHE A 345 -15.13 -13.44 -1.57
N TYR A 346 -15.71 -14.36 -0.81
CA TYR A 346 -15.30 -15.77 -0.81
C TYR A 346 -15.81 -16.56 -2.03
N ASP A 347 -16.91 -16.14 -2.68
CA ASP A 347 -17.33 -16.76 -3.94
C ASP A 347 -16.51 -16.25 -5.14
N ARG A 348 -16.21 -14.94 -5.19
CA ARG A 348 -15.68 -14.26 -6.38
C ARG A 348 -14.21 -13.85 -6.34
N TYR A 349 -13.62 -13.55 -5.17
CA TYR A 349 -12.31 -12.90 -5.12
C TYR A 349 -11.22 -13.74 -4.45
N ILE A 350 -11.56 -14.52 -3.42
CA ILE A 350 -10.58 -15.32 -2.66
C ILE A 350 -9.80 -16.32 -3.53
N HIS A 351 -10.41 -16.81 -4.60
CA HIS A 351 -9.77 -17.77 -5.50
C HIS A 351 -8.70 -17.10 -6.39
N VAL A 352 -8.83 -15.80 -6.67
CA VAL A 352 -7.79 -15.02 -7.36
C VAL A 352 -6.60 -14.84 -6.43
N LEU A 353 -6.86 -14.51 -5.16
CA LEU A 353 -5.81 -14.34 -4.13
C LEU A 353 -5.02 -15.64 -3.90
N THR A 354 -5.73 -16.77 -3.88
CA THR A 354 -5.12 -18.09 -3.61
C THR A 354 -4.59 -18.80 -4.84
N ALA A 355 -4.79 -18.26 -6.05
CA ALA A 355 -4.36 -18.90 -7.29
C ALA A 355 -2.85 -19.22 -7.35
N PRO A 356 -1.91 -18.33 -6.96
CA PRO A 356 -0.49 -18.64 -6.95
C PRO A 356 -0.17 -19.80 -6.00
N LEU A 357 -0.75 -19.76 -4.79
CA LEU A 357 -0.57 -20.79 -3.77
C LEU A 357 -1.06 -22.16 -4.23
N LEU A 358 -2.21 -22.22 -4.91
CA LEU A 358 -2.79 -23.49 -5.39
C LEU A 358 -2.06 -24.05 -6.61
N ALA A 359 -1.48 -23.18 -7.45
CA ALA A 359 -0.68 -23.59 -8.60
C ALA A 359 0.70 -24.14 -8.18
N ASP A 360 1.33 -23.53 -7.18
CA ASP A 360 2.71 -23.84 -6.79
C ASP A 360 2.81 -24.94 -5.71
N THR A 361 1.69 -25.57 -5.32
CA THR A 361 1.63 -26.66 -4.32
C THR A 361 1.15 -28.00 -4.90
N SER A 362 1.11 -28.16 -6.23
CA SER A 362 0.99 -29.48 -6.88
C SER A 362 2.31 -30.25 -6.80
N GLU A 363 2.28 -31.59 -6.86
CA GLU A 363 3.34 -32.56 -6.49
C GLU A 363 4.75 -32.37 -7.12
N GLU A 364 4.97 -31.36 -7.97
CA GLU A 364 6.23 -31.03 -8.67
C GLU A 364 6.78 -29.62 -8.31
N TRP A 365 6.62 -29.15 -7.06
CA TRP A 365 6.92 -27.77 -6.64
C TRP A 365 8.43 -27.39 -6.55
N TYR A 366 9.35 -28.32 -6.80
CA TYR A 366 10.79 -28.13 -6.56
C TYR A 366 11.52 -27.24 -7.60
N GLU A 367 10.92 -26.97 -8.77
CA GLU A 367 11.57 -26.19 -9.83
C GLU A 367 11.27 -24.67 -9.80
N ILE A 368 10.33 -24.19 -8.97
CA ILE A 368 9.79 -22.81 -9.03
C ILE A 368 10.03 -21.98 -7.75
N ASP A 369 10.91 -22.43 -6.85
CA ASP A 369 11.21 -21.71 -5.59
C ASP A 369 12.15 -20.51 -5.80
N ASN A 370 11.81 -19.57 -6.69
CA ASN A 370 12.56 -18.33 -6.89
C ASN A 370 12.16 -17.27 -5.85
N TYR A 371 13.02 -16.27 -5.63
CA TYR A 371 12.84 -15.26 -4.57
C TYR A 371 11.52 -14.47 -4.76
N GLN A 372 11.23 -14.05 -5.99
CA GLN A 372 10.00 -13.32 -6.31
C GLN A 372 8.73 -14.11 -5.97
N THR A 373 8.69 -15.39 -6.33
CA THR A 373 7.56 -16.28 -6.06
C THR A 373 7.39 -16.48 -4.55
N ALA A 374 8.51 -16.61 -3.83
CA ALA A 374 8.47 -16.73 -2.38
C ALA A 374 7.95 -15.46 -1.69
N GLU A 375 8.32 -14.28 -2.17
CA GLU A 375 7.74 -13.02 -1.68
C GLU A 375 6.25 -12.89 -1.97
N THR A 376 5.82 -13.21 -3.19
CA THR A 376 4.39 -13.22 -3.55
C THR A 376 3.60 -14.17 -2.65
N LEU A 377 4.09 -15.40 -2.46
CA LEU A 377 3.44 -16.38 -1.58
C LEU A 377 3.44 -15.92 -0.13
N ALA A 378 4.51 -15.27 0.36
CA ALA A 378 4.55 -14.73 1.71
C ALA A 378 3.48 -13.64 1.94
N SER A 379 3.28 -12.73 0.98
CA SER A 379 2.25 -11.70 1.08
C SER A 379 0.83 -12.27 0.93
N VAL A 380 0.63 -13.29 0.10
CA VAL A 380 -0.64 -14.03 0.06
C VAL A 380 -0.90 -14.67 1.43
N LEU A 381 0.09 -15.32 2.05
CA LEU A 381 -0.05 -15.93 3.37
C LEU A 381 -0.35 -14.90 4.47
N GLU A 382 0.19 -13.69 4.36
CA GLU A 382 -0.09 -12.59 5.29
C GLU A 382 -1.58 -12.16 5.20
N LEU A 383 -2.09 -11.94 3.99
CA LEU A 383 -3.52 -11.64 3.76
C LEU A 383 -4.43 -12.78 4.22
N LEU A 384 -4.05 -14.04 3.94
CA LEU A 384 -4.82 -15.19 4.42
C LEU A 384 -4.78 -15.30 5.95
N SER A 385 -3.65 -14.97 6.59
CA SER A 385 -3.54 -14.93 8.05
C SER A 385 -4.48 -13.88 8.64
N PHE A 386 -4.59 -12.70 8.01
CA PHE A 386 -5.57 -11.69 8.37
C PHE A 386 -7.00 -12.26 8.28
N CYS A 387 -7.36 -12.90 7.16
CA CYS A 387 -8.67 -13.54 6.98
C CYS A 387 -8.98 -14.60 8.03
N VAL A 388 -7.99 -15.39 8.47
CA VAL A 388 -8.16 -16.40 9.54
C VAL A 388 -8.61 -15.75 10.84
N GLU A 389 -8.04 -14.60 11.18
CA GLU A 389 -8.35 -13.91 12.43
C GLU A 389 -9.69 -13.16 12.37
N GLN A 390 -9.99 -12.52 11.24
CA GLN A 390 -11.13 -11.62 11.15
C GLN A 390 -12.41 -12.29 10.62
N HIS A 391 -12.32 -13.20 9.65
CA HIS A 391 -13.50 -13.67 8.88
C HIS A 391 -14.14 -14.94 9.44
N LYS A 392 -13.68 -15.42 10.61
CA LYS A 392 -14.25 -16.54 11.39
C LYS A 392 -14.81 -17.67 10.51
N TYR A 393 -16.13 -17.72 10.36
CA TYR A 393 -16.89 -18.76 9.66
C TYR A 393 -16.49 -18.91 8.18
N HIS A 394 -16.39 -17.81 7.42
CA HIS A 394 -16.07 -17.89 5.98
C HIS A 394 -14.68 -18.45 5.73
N MET A 395 -13.68 -17.97 6.48
CA MET A 395 -12.31 -18.47 6.34
C MET A 395 -12.21 -19.93 6.78
N LYS A 396 -12.89 -20.31 7.87
CA LYS A 396 -12.97 -21.70 8.34
C LYS A 396 -13.47 -22.62 7.24
N ASN A 397 -14.61 -22.30 6.64
CA ASN A 397 -15.16 -23.10 5.55
C ASN A 397 -14.22 -23.17 4.35
N PHE A 398 -13.58 -22.06 3.99
CA PHE A 398 -12.67 -22.02 2.86
C PHE A 398 -11.42 -22.88 3.10
N VAL A 399 -10.78 -22.76 4.27
CA VAL A 399 -9.61 -23.56 4.67
C VAL A 399 -9.94 -25.05 4.59
N MET A 400 -11.09 -25.44 5.16
CA MET A 400 -11.54 -26.82 5.10
C MET A 400 -11.77 -27.23 3.65
N LYS A 401 -12.65 -26.54 2.90
CA LYS A 401 -13.12 -26.98 1.57
C LYS A 401 -12.01 -27.11 0.53
N LYS A 402 -10.89 -26.40 0.71
CA LYS A 402 -9.73 -26.43 -0.20
C LYS A 402 -8.55 -27.25 0.31
N ASP A 403 -8.66 -27.84 1.50
CA ASP A 403 -7.55 -28.45 2.23
C ASP A 403 -6.33 -27.50 2.30
N LEU A 404 -6.60 -26.23 2.60
CA LEU A 404 -5.67 -25.13 2.36
C LEU A 404 -4.43 -25.24 3.23
N LEU A 405 -4.59 -25.61 4.50
CA LEU A 405 -3.47 -25.70 5.44
C LEU A 405 -2.48 -26.79 5.00
N ARG A 406 -2.95 -27.96 4.56
CA ARG A 406 -2.08 -29.02 4.03
C ARG A 406 -1.21 -28.49 2.89
N ARG A 407 -1.81 -27.74 1.96
CA ARG A 407 -1.10 -27.14 0.82
C ARG A 407 -0.06 -26.12 1.26
N ILE A 408 -0.42 -25.24 2.20
CA ILE A 408 0.50 -24.23 2.76
C ILE A 408 1.69 -24.89 3.46
N LEU A 409 1.48 -26.01 4.16
CA LEU A 409 2.56 -26.70 4.87
C LEU A 409 3.60 -27.35 3.94
N VAL A 410 3.32 -27.50 2.64
CA VAL A 410 4.33 -27.88 1.64
C VAL A 410 5.45 -26.84 1.58
N LEU A 411 5.11 -25.57 1.77
CA LEU A 411 6.05 -24.44 1.71
C LEU A 411 7.10 -24.44 2.83
N LEU A 412 6.93 -25.26 3.87
CA LEU A 412 7.94 -25.46 4.92
C LEU A 412 9.28 -25.99 4.37
N LYS A 413 9.23 -26.63 3.20
CA LYS A 413 10.41 -27.16 2.52
C LYS A 413 11.14 -26.12 1.65
N SER A 414 10.61 -24.89 1.50
CA SER A 414 11.23 -23.84 0.67
C SER A 414 12.65 -23.50 1.13
N LYS A 415 13.52 -23.17 0.17
CA LYS A 415 14.87 -22.65 0.41
C LYS A 415 14.85 -21.28 1.07
N HIS A 416 13.76 -20.53 0.93
CA HIS A 416 13.56 -19.21 1.50
C HIS A 416 12.95 -19.32 2.90
N LYS A 417 13.78 -19.13 3.93
CA LYS A 417 13.37 -19.30 5.34
C LYS A 417 12.20 -18.42 5.75
N PHE A 418 12.09 -17.21 5.20
CA PHE A 418 10.99 -16.30 5.52
C PHE A 418 9.64 -16.88 5.06
N LEU A 419 9.58 -17.58 3.92
CA LEU A 419 8.37 -18.22 3.43
C LEU A 419 7.96 -19.41 4.31
N ALA A 420 8.92 -20.26 4.68
CA ALA A 420 8.68 -21.37 5.61
C ALA A 420 8.17 -20.85 6.98
N LEU A 421 8.73 -19.73 7.47
CA LEU A 421 8.24 -19.06 8.68
C LEU A 421 6.82 -18.51 8.49
N SER A 422 6.48 -17.93 7.35
CA SER A 422 5.11 -17.46 7.07
C SER A 422 4.10 -18.61 7.06
N ALA A 423 4.45 -19.77 6.48
CA ALA A 423 3.60 -20.96 6.53
C ALA A 423 3.38 -21.47 7.95
N LEU A 424 4.44 -21.52 8.77
CA LEU A 424 4.33 -21.90 10.18
C LEU A 424 3.50 -20.90 11.00
N ARG A 425 3.68 -19.59 10.75
CA ARG A 425 2.89 -18.52 11.37
C ARG A 425 1.41 -18.64 11.02
N PHE A 426 1.09 -18.99 9.77
CA PHE A 426 -0.30 -19.24 9.34
C PHE A 426 -0.94 -20.39 10.16
N MET A 427 -0.25 -21.53 10.29
CA MET A 427 -0.72 -22.64 11.14
C MET A 427 -0.90 -22.20 12.60
N ARG A 428 0.05 -21.43 13.12
CA ARG A 428 0.02 -20.88 14.47
C ARG A 428 -1.18 -19.95 14.71
N ARG A 429 -1.60 -19.14 13.71
CA ARG A 429 -2.81 -18.31 13.79
C ARG A 429 -4.07 -19.16 13.87
N ILE A 430 -4.19 -20.20 13.04
CA ILE A 430 -5.32 -21.14 13.07
C ILE A 430 -5.46 -21.78 14.46
N ILE A 431 -4.38 -22.34 14.99
CA ILE A 431 -4.37 -22.96 16.34
C ILE A 431 -4.67 -21.93 17.43
N GLY A 432 -4.25 -20.68 17.23
CA GLY A 432 -4.54 -19.56 18.11
C GLY A 432 -6.03 -19.28 18.34
N LEU A 433 -6.89 -19.63 17.38
CA LEU A 433 -8.34 -19.49 17.50
C LEU A 433 -8.95 -20.49 18.48
N LYS A 434 -8.26 -21.59 18.77
CA LYS A 434 -8.72 -22.69 19.64
C LYS A 434 -10.06 -23.31 19.24
N ASP A 435 -10.44 -23.19 17.96
CA ASP A 435 -11.67 -23.76 17.41
C ASP A 435 -11.54 -25.28 17.28
N GLU A 436 -12.56 -26.00 17.74
CA GLU A 436 -12.56 -27.47 17.77
C GLU A 436 -12.53 -28.10 16.38
N LEU A 437 -13.21 -27.51 15.38
CA LEU A 437 -13.23 -28.05 14.02
C LEU A 437 -11.85 -27.92 13.37
N TYR A 438 -11.17 -26.78 13.56
CA TYR A 438 -9.79 -26.63 13.13
C TYR A 438 -8.86 -27.65 13.79
N ASN A 439 -9.02 -27.86 15.09
CA ASN A 439 -8.19 -28.82 15.80
C ASN A 439 -8.44 -30.25 15.32
N CYS A 440 -9.70 -30.64 15.09
CA CYS A 440 -10.07 -31.94 14.51
C CYS A 440 -9.50 -32.12 13.10
N TYR A 441 -9.61 -31.10 12.24
CA TYR A 441 -9.03 -31.12 10.91
C TYR A 441 -7.51 -31.33 10.93
N ILE A 442 -6.80 -30.63 11.82
CA ILE A 442 -5.35 -30.77 11.99
C ILE A 442 -4.97 -32.19 12.42
N THR A 443 -5.68 -32.77 13.39
CA THR A 443 -5.35 -34.11 13.91
C THR A 443 -5.73 -35.22 12.94
N VAL A 444 -6.92 -35.16 12.33
CA VAL A 444 -7.38 -36.13 11.32
C VAL A 444 -6.49 -36.09 10.08
N GLY A 445 -6.06 -34.88 9.68
CA GLY A 445 -5.19 -34.69 8.53
C GLY A 445 -3.70 -35.00 8.78
N ASN A 446 -3.32 -35.30 10.02
CA ASN A 446 -1.92 -35.44 10.47
C ASN A 446 -1.05 -34.22 10.11
N LEU A 447 -1.60 -33.01 10.21
CA LEU A 447 -0.94 -31.80 9.67
C LEU A 447 0.26 -31.32 10.50
N PHE A 448 0.57 -31.95 11.63
CA PHE A 448 1.83 -31.73 12.35
C PHE A 448 3.03 -32.43 11.70
N GLU A 449 2.81 -33.47 10.89
CA GLU A 449 3.89 -34.25 10.28
C GLU A 449 4.85 -33.37 9.44
N PRO A 450 4.38 -32.50 8.52
CA PRO A 450 5.28 -31.59 7.79
C PRO A 450 6.09 -30.68 8.70
N VAL A 451 5.52 -30.25 9.83
CA VAL A 451 6.20 -29.37 10.80
C VAL A 451 7.29 -30.14 11.54
N VAL A 452 6.99 -31.35 12.00
CA VAL A 452 7.96 -32.21 12.69
C VAL A 452 9.10 -32.59 11.76
N ASN A 453 8.80 -32.99 10.51
CA ASN A 453 9.80 -33.30 9.51
C ASN A 453 10.72 -32.09 9.24
N ALA A 454 10.15 -30.89 9.06
CA ALA A 454 10.94 -29.66 8.90
C ALA A 454 11.83 -29.35 10.11
N VAL A 455 11.38 -29.64 11.34
CA VAL A 455 12.21 -29.49 12.55
C VAL A 455 13.38 -30.49 12.55
N LEU A 456 13.14 -31.74 12.14
CA LEU A 456 14.16 -32.78 12.06
C LEU A 456 15.21 -32.48 10.98
N ASP A 457 14.77 -32.02 9.80
CA ASP A 457 15.63 -31.65 8.67
C ASP A 457 16.61 -30.51 9.02
N ASN A 458 16.21 -29.61 9.93
CA ASN A 458 17.06 -28.53 10.44
C ASN A 458 18.12 -29.00 11.46
N GLY A 459 18.04 -30.25 11.92
CA GLY A 459 18.99 -30.89 12.83
C GLY A 459 19.25 -30.11 14.13
N ASN A 460 20.53 -30.00 14.50
CA ASN A 460 20.95 -29.30 15.73
C ASN A 460 21.17 -27.80 15.57
N LYS A 461 20.93 -27.21 14.39
CA LYS A 461 21.13 -25.78 14.18
C LYS A 461 19.99 -24.99 14.84
N CYS A 462 20.31 -24.15 15.82
CA CYS A 462 19.37 -23.17 16.36
C CYS A 462 19.16 -22.08 15.31
N ASN A 463 17.99 -22.08 14.67
CA ASN A 463 17.60 -21.07 13.70
C ASN A 463 16.20 -20.51 14.04
N LEU A 464 15.85 -19.39 13.43
CA LEU A 464 14.58 -18.70 13.68
C LEU A 464 13.36 -19.62 13.48
N PHE A 465 13.45 -20.55 12.52
CA PHE A 465 12.40 -21.54 12.28
C PHE A 465 12.23 -22.48 13.48
N LYS A 466 13.32 -23.06 13.99
CA LYS A 466 13.29 -23.93 15.17
C LYS A 466 12.70 -23.22 16.39
N SER A 467 13.07 -21.96 16.61
CA SER A 467 12.50 -21.14 17.69
C SER A 467 11.00 -20.86 17.49
N ALA A 468 10.55 -20.60 16.27
CA ALA A 468 9.13 -20.43 15.98
C ALA A 468 8.33 -21.74 16.14
N SER A 469 8.91 -22.89 15.76
CA SER A 469 8.28 -24.20 15.98
C SER A 469 8.17 -24.50 17.47
N MET A 470 9.19 -24.15 18.26
CA MET A 470 9.16 -24.28 19.71
C MET A 470 8.03 -23.45 20.32
N GLU A 471 7.90 -22.17 19.93
CA GLU A 471 6.80 -21.31 20.39
C GLU A 471 5.43 -21.91 20.06
N LEU A 472 5.26 -22.51 18.88
CA LEU A 472 4.00 -23.17 18.52
C LEU A 472 3.64 -24.31 19.50
N PHE A 473 4.60 -25.18 19.81
CA PHE A 473 4.37 -26.28 20.76
C PHE A 473 4.18 -25.79 22.20
N GLU A 474 4.93 -24.76 22.61
CA GLU A 474 4.78 -24.10 23.91
C GLU A 474 3.41 -23.45 24.05
N PHE A 475 2.90 -22.82 22.99
CA PHE A 475 1.57 -22.24 22.97
C PHE A 475 0.48 -23.29 23.15
N ILE A 476 0.55 -24.39 22.38
CA ILE A 476 -0.39 -25.53 22.51
C ILE A 476 -0.40 -26.06 23.95
N GLN A 477 0.79 -26.16 24.55
CA GLN A 477 0.94 -26.60 25.92
C GLN A 477 0.32 -25.58 26.91
N LYS A 478 0.66 -24.30 26.77
CA LYS A 478 0.25 -23.23 27.68
C LYS A 478 -1.26 -23.01 27.66
N GLU A 479 -1.85 -22.98 26.46
CA GLU A 479 -3.28 -22.81 26.26
C GLU A 479 -4.09 -24.10 26.46
N ASP A 480 -3.43 -25.21 26.77
CA ASP A 480 -4.03 -26.49 27.15
C ASP A 480 -4.94 -27.12 26.07
N ILE A 481 -4.51 -27.09 24.80
CA ILE A 481 -5.31 -27.59 23.68
C ILE A 481 -5.20 -29.12 23.56
N GLN A 482 -6.05 -29.81 24.32
CA GLN A 482 -5.92 -31.25 24.61
C GLN A 482 -5.88 -32.16 23.40
N ILE A 483 -6.76 -31.95 22.43
CA ILE A 483 -6.82 -32.79 21.24
C ILE A 483 -5.51 -32.74 20.45
N LEU A 484 -4.86 -31.57 20.40
CA LEU A 484 -3.56 -31.40 19.76
C LEU A 484 -2.43 -32.00 20.61
N ILE A 485 -2.45 -31.80 21.93
CA ILE A 485 -1.46 -32.39 22.86
C ILE A 485 -1.45 -33.92 22.70
N THR A 486 -2.62 -34.55 22.76
CA THR A 486 -2.77 -36.01 22.57
C THR A 486 -2.20 -36.45 21.24
N HIS A 487 -2.61 -35.79 20.14
CA HIS A 487 -2.13 -36.15 18.81
C HIS A 487 -0.61 -35.98 18.64
N ILE A 488 -0.02 -34.93 19.20
CA ILE A 488 1.44 -34.69 19.13
C ILE A 488 2.21 -35.77 19.89
N VAL A 489 1.79 -36.06 21.13
CA VAL A 489 2.48 -37.04 21.98
C VAL A 489 2.32 -38.46 21.43
N GLU A 490 1.15 -38.82 20.94
CA GLU A 490 0.90 -40.18 20.44
C GLU A 490 1.60 -40.48 19.11
N ASN A 491 1.74 -39.49 18.21
CA ASN A 491 2.29 -39.72 16.87
C ASN A 491 3.76 -39.32 16.70
N PHE A 492 4.28 -38.37 17.49
CA PHE A 492 5.60 -37.77 17.22
C PHE A 492 6.56 -37.80 18.41
N SER A 493 6.18 -38.34 19.57
CA SER A 493 7.03 -38.37 20.77
C SER A 493 8.40 -39.00 20.53
N ASP A 494 8.47 -40.11 19.80
CA ASP A 494 9.73 -40.83 19.55
C ASP A 494 10.66 -40.05 18.61
N ALA A 495 10.09 -39.45 17.57
CA ALA A 495 10.82 -38.62 16.62
C ALA A 495 11.42 -37.37 17.30
N LEU A 496 10.67 -36.74 18.21
CA LEU A 496 11.03 -35.48 18.86
C LEU A 496 11.98 -35.65 20.05
N GLN A 497 12.03 -36.83 20.68
CA GLN A 497 13.01 -37.15 21.73
C GLN A 497 14.46 -37.10 21.24
N SER A 498 14.69 -37.28 19.93
CA SER A 498 16.01 -37.23 19.31
C SER A 498 16.62 -35.81 19.27
N VAL A 499 15.81 -34.76 19.45
CA VAL A 499 16.25 -33.37 19.28
C VAL A 499 16.65 -32.76 20.63
N LYS A 500 17.97 -32.69 20.89
CA LYS A 500 18.62 -32.38 22.18
C LYS A 500 18.33 -31.01 22.86
N HIS A 501 17.35 -30.22 22.41
CA HIS A 501 17.10 -28.87 22.93
C HIS A 501 15.62 -28.55 23.23
N PHE A 502 14.71 -29.52 23.21
CA PHE A 502 13.29 -29.27 23.43
C PHE A 502 12.81 -29.67 24.84
N HIS A 503 13.01 -28.80 25.85
CA HIS A 503 12.38 -28.99 27.18
C HIS A 503 10.85 -28.97 27.11
N THR A 504 10.28 -28.27 26.12
CA THR A 504 8.83 -28.16 25.87
C THR A 504 8.17 -29.52 25.60
N PHE A 505 8.82 -30.44 24.89
CA PHE A 505 8.21 -31.75 24.62
C PHE A 505 8.17 -32.66 25.83
N GLN A 506 9.16 -32.57 26.72
CA GLN A 506 9.09 -33.24 28.01
C GLN A 506 7.90 -32.70 28.82
N ALA A 507 7.70 -31.38 28.81
CA ALA A 507 6.61 -30.75 29.54
C ALA A 507 5.21 -31.06 28.92
N LEU A 508 5.11 -31.21 27.59
CA LEU A 508 3.92 -31.72 26.90
C LEU A 508 3.62 -33.18 27.29
N LYS A 509 4.65 -34.02 27.32
CA LYS A 509 4.56 -35.43 27.72
C LYS A 509 4.10 -35.56 29.17
N THR A 510 4.69 -34.81 30.10
CA THR A 510 4.25 -34.77 31.52
C THR A 510 2.78 -34.34 31.65
N LYS A 511 2.33 -33.36 30.86
CA LYS A 511 0.91 -32.94 30.85
C LYS A 511 -0.02 -34.05 30.36
N TYR A 512 0.34 -34.72 29.26
CA TYR A 512 -0.42 -35.84 28.72
C TYR A 512 -0.52 -36.99 29.73
N GLU A 513 0.61 -37.38 30.34
CA GLU A 513 0.68 -38.44 31.34
C GLU A 513 -0.17 -38.11 32.58
N HIS A 514 -0.08 -36.89 33.10
CA HIS A 514 -0.90 -36.43 34.22
C HIS A 514 -2.40 -36.51 33.92
N LYS A 515 -2.80 -36.14 32.69
CA LYS A 515 -4.22 -36.16 32.31
C LYS A 515 -4.74 -37.58 32.03
N LYS A 516 -3.91 -38.43 31.44
CA LYS A 516 -4.21 -39.86 31.27
C LYS A 516 -4.38 -40.56 32.62
N GLU A 517 -3.55 -40.22 33.60
CA GLU A 517 -3.71 -40.68 34.98
C GLU A 517 -5.00 -40.16 35.62
N GLN A 518 -5.36 -38.90 35.41
CA GLN A 518 -6.63 -38.34 35.90
C GLN A 518 -7.85 -39.03 35.27
N GLN A 519 -7.84 -39.27 33.96
CA GLN A 519 -8.90 -40.01 33.27
C GLN A 519 -9.00 -41.46 33.76
N ASN A 520 -7.86 -42.15 33.93
CA ASN A 520 -7.84 -43.50 34.49
C ASN A 520 -8.35 -43.53 35.94
N LYS A 521 -8.06 -42.49 36.75
CA LYS A 521 -8.61 -42.35 38.11
C LYS A 521 -10.12 -42.09 38.12
N GLN A 522 -10.67 -41.40 37.11
CA GLN A 522 -12.12 -41.22 36.96
C GLN A 522 -12.83 -42.48 36.45
N LEU A 523 -12.25 -43.17 35.48
CA LEU A 523 -12.70 -44.49 35.00
C LEU A 523 -12.63 -45.57 36.09
N ASN A 524 -11.70 -45.47 37.03
CA ASN A 524 -11.62 -46.37 38.18
C ASN A 524 -12.58 -45.99 39.33
N ARG A 525 -13.22 -44.80 39.30
CA ARG A 525 -14.22 -44.37 40.30
C ARG A 525 -15.65 -44.74 39.91
N TYR A 526 -15.95 -44.87 38.63
CA TYR A 526 -17.22 -45.35 38.11
C TYR A 526 -16.95 -46.64 37.34
N GLY A 527 -17.33 -47.79 37.90
CA GLY A 527 -17.19 -49.10 37.24
C GLY A 527 -17.84 -49.15 35.84
N PRO A 528 -17.69 -50.25 35.08
CA PRO A 528 -17.92 -50.25 33.63
C PRO A 528 -19.39 -49.97 33.32
N VAL A 529 -19.70 -48.72 32.96
CA VAL A 529 -21.00 -48.34 32.42
C VAL A 529 -20.98 -48.66 30.93
N SER A 530 -21.83 -49.61 30.53
CA SER A 530 -22.20 -49.79 29.14
C SER A 530 -22.99 -48.57 28.66
N GLN A 531 -22.64 -48.10 27.46
CA GLN A 531 -23.28 -47.05 26.66
C GLN A 531 -22.73 -45.63 26.86
N GLY A 532 -22.18 -45.13 25.76
CA GLY A 532 -21.51 -43.84 25.62
C GLY A 532 -20.26 -44.06 24.79
N TRP A 533 -20.38 -43.93 23.47
CA TRP A 533 -19.28 -44.16 22.54
C TRP A 533 -18.09 -43.31 22.97
N SER A 534 -17.02 -43.95 23.44
CA SER A 534 -15.78 -43.24 23.80
C SER A 534 -15.25 -42.55 22.56
N TRP A 535 -15.09 -41.21 22.62
CA TRP A 535 -14.52 -40.38 21.56
C TRP A 535 -13.17 -40.91 21.02
N ILE A 536 -12.44 -41.69 21.82
CA ILE A 536 -11.16 -42.33 21.46
C ILE A 536 -11.36 -43.52 20.50
N VAL A 537 -12.48 -44.24 20.60
CA VAL A 537 -12.83 -45.30 19.63
C VAL A 537 -13.31 -44.69 18.31
N PHE A 538 -13.92 -43.50 18.37
CA PHE A 538 -14.24 -42.73 17.17
C PHE A 538 -12.97 -42.24 16.46
N SER A 539 -11.93 -41.81 17.17
CA SER A 539 -10.69 -41.31 16.55
C SER A 539 -9.87 -42.38 15.81
N LYS A 540 -9.94 -43.64 16.25
CA LYS A 540 -9.23 -44.77 15.63
C LYS A 540 -9.89 -45.34 14.36
N ALA A 541 -11.14 -44.97 14.05
CA ALA A 541 -11.90 -45.49 12.91
C ALA A 541 -12.03 -44.50 11.75
N ILE A 542 -11.19 -43.47 11.68
CA ILE A 542 -11.35 -42.34 10.77
C ILE A 542 -10.41 -42.48 9.57
N ASN A 543 -10.94 -43.10 8.50
CA ASN A 543 -10.44 -42.95 7.13
C ASN A 543 -11.34 -41.98 6.38
N SER A 544 -10.81 -41.26 5.37
CA SER A 544 -11.43 -40.49 4.26
C SER A 544 -12.84 -39.88 4.42
N LYS A 545 -13.83 -40.65 4.87
CA LYS A 545 -15.21 -40.24 5.17
C LYS A 545 -15.35 -39.24 6.33
N ALA A 546 -14.35 -39.10 7.20
CA ALA A 546 -14.42 -38.14 8.30
C ALA A 546 -14.20 -36.68 7.87
N LEU A 547 -13.42 -36.45 6.79
CA LEU A 547 -13.38 -35.12 6.20
C LEU A 547 -14.77 -34.75 5.68
N GLU A 548 -15.46 -35.68 5.00
CA GLU A 548 -16.88 -35.50 4.60
C GLU A 548 -17.80 -35.25 5.79
N ALA A 549 -17.68 -36.01 6.89
CA ALA A 549 -18.50 -35.75 8.08
C ALA A 549 -18.19 -34.41 8.77
N ILE A 550 -16.93 -33.94 8.77
CA ILE A 550 -16.57 -32.60 9.25
C ILE A 550 -17.07 -31.52 8.29
N TYR A 551 -17.05 -31.77 6.98
CA TYR A 551 -17.65 -30.90 5.96
C TYR A 551 -19.17 -30.78 6.16
N ASP A 552 -19.86 -31.89 6.39
CA ASP A 552 -21.30 -31.94 6.65
C ASP A 552 -21.65 -31.23 7.97
N LEU A 553 -20.83 -31.38 9.01
CA LEU A 553 -21.01 -30.67 10.29
C LEU A 553 -20.82 -29.15 10.12
N ALA A 554 -19.81 -28.71 9.38
CA ALA A 554 -19.60 -27.31 9.05
C ALA A 554 -20.73 -26.71 8.19
N GLU A 555 -21.38 -27.53 7.35
CA GLU A 555 -22.60 -27.15 6.61
C GLU A 555 -23.86 -27.20 7.48
N SER A 556 -23.91 -28.03 8.53
CA SER A 556 -25.07 -28.11 9.43
C SER A 556 -25.20 -26.91 10.37
N GLU A 557 -24.08 -26.34 10.85
CA GLU A 557 -24.04 -25.10 11.66
C GLU A 557 -24.67 -23.88 10.94
N THR A 558 -24.85 -23.96 9.62
CA THR A 558 -25.39 -22.91 8.76
C THR A 558 -26.92 -22.86 8.75
N SER A 559 -27.57 -23.96 9.14
CA SER A 559 -29.00 -24.14 8.88
C SER A 559 -29.93 -23.79 10.05
N GLY A 560 -29.38 -23.35 11.20
CA GLY A 560 -30.17 -22.86 12.32
C GLY A 560 -31.23 -23.85 12.85
N LYS A 561 -31.04 -25.16 12.68
CA LYS A 561 -31.94 -26.19 13.21
C LYS A 561 -31.26 -27.00 14.30
N ALA A 562 -31.33 -26.48 15.53
CA ALA A 562 -31.24 -27.32 16.72
C ALA A 562 -32.62 -27.95 16.98
N SER A 563 -32.84 -29.17 16.48
CA SER A 563 -33.74 -30.13 17.10
C SER A 563 -33.37 -31.56 16.70
N ILE A 564 -32.90 -32.31 17.70
CA ILE A 564 -32.62 -33.74 17.63
C ILE A 564 -33.95 -34.47 17.47
N THR A 565 -34.16 -35.14 16.33
CA THR A 565 -34.93 -36.39 16.26
C THR A 565 -34.42 -37.21 15.06
N CYS A 566 -34.04 -38.46 15.32
CA CYS A 566 -33.73 -39.43 14.26
C CYS A 566 -34.95 -39.65 13.36
N PRO A 567 -34.74 -39.93 12.06
CA PRO A 567 -35.45 -41.06 11.51
C PRO A 567 -34.60 -41.98 10.62
N THR A 568 -34.89 -43.25 10.85
CA THR A 568 -34.62 -44.45 10.07
C THR A 568 -35.13 -44.34 8.62
N SER A 569 -34.49 -45.13 7.74
CA SER A 569 -34.92 -45.63 6.42
C SER A 569 -34.33 -44.97 5.16
N LEU A 570 -33.74 -45.86 4.34
CA LEU A 570 -33.28 -45.68 2.97
C LEU A 570 -34.44 -45.35 2.01
N ALA A 571 -34.13 -44.55 0.97
CA ALA A 571 -34.40 -44.75 -0.47
C ALA A 571 -34.95 -43.51 -1.19
N ALA A 572 -34.19 -42.95 -2.14
CA ALA A 572 -34.59 -42.53 -3.50
C ALA A 572 -33.59 -41.55 -4.14
N SER A 573 -33.44 -41.65 -5.47
CA SER A 573 -32.34 -41.19 -6.34
C SER A 573 -32.25 -39.68 -6.65
N PRO A 574 -31.11 -39.19 -7.21
CA PRO A 574 -30.90 -37.78 -7.55
C PRO A 574 -31.03 -37.49 -9.05
N SER A 575 -31.76 -36.43 -9.43
CA SER A 575 -31.64 -35.83 -10.76
C SER A 575 -32.15 -34.39 -10.75
N HIS A 576 -31.27 -33.41 -10.49
CA HIS A 576 -31.38 -32.03 -10.99
C HIS A 576 -30.15 -31.12 -10.70
N CYS A 577 -29.10 -31.56 -10.00
CA CYS A 577 -27.94 -30.71 -9.65
C CYS A 577 -26.79 -30.62 -10.69
N LEU A 578 -26.86 -31.33 -11.82
CA LEU A 578 -25.71 -31.48 -12.73
C LEU A 578 -25.46 -30.31 -13.70
N VAL A 579 -26.38 -29.36 -13.84
CA VAL A 579 -26.27 -28.29 -14.86
C VAL A 579 -25.48 -27.06 -14.38
N ARG A 580 -25.37 -26.81 -13.05
CA ARG A 580 -24.60 -25.66 -12.51
C ARG A 580 -23.10 -25.92 -12.30
N GLN A 581 -22.67 -27.17 -12.19
CA GLN A 581 -21.24 -27.51 -11.97
C GLN A 581 -20.40 -27.50 -13.27
N LEU A 582 -21.01 -27.66 -14.44
CA LEU A 582 -20.28 -27.69 -15.72
C LEU A 582 -19.78 -26.30 -16.15
N SER A 583 -20.45 -25.21 -15.75
CA SER A 583 -19.99 -23.83 -16.02
C SER A 583 -18.76 -23.43 -15.18
N LYS A 584 -18.70 -23.82 -13.90
CA LYS A 584 -17.60 -23.46 -12.97
C LYS A 584 -16.26 -24.14 -13.33
N LYS A 585 -16.27 -25.36 -13.90
CA LYS A 585 -15.06 -26.04 -14.39
C LYS A 585 -14.45 -25.36 -15.62
N GLN A 586 -15.28 -24.71 -16.44
CA GLN A 586 -14.85 -24.03 -17.65
C GLN A 586 -14.10 -22.71 -17.35
N GLN A 587 -14.47 -22.00 -16.29
CA GLN A 587 -13.80 -20.77 -15.84
C GLN A 587 -12.40 -21.03 -15.26
N SER A 588 -12.24 -22.06 -14.41
CA SER A 588 -10.94 -22.45 -13.85
C SER A 588 -9.94 -22.89 -14.95
N HIS A 589 -10.42 -23.62 -15.97
CA HIS A 589 -9.59 -23.98 -17.13
C HIS A 589 -9.22 -22.79 -18.03
N ARG A 590 -10.08 -21.77 -18.12
CA ARG A 590 -9.82 -20.55 -18.91
C ARG A 590 -8.73 -19.70 -18.27
N TRP A 591 -8.75 -19.59 -16.93
CA TRP A 591 -7.72 -18.92 -16.14
C TRP A 591 -6.36 -19.63 -16.18
N LEU A 592 -6.34 -20.96 -16.03
CA LEU A 592 -5.11 -21.76 -16.19
C LEU A 592 -4.50 -21.61 -17.60
N LYS A 593 -5.34 -21.51 -18.64
CA LYS A 593 -4.89 -21.20 -20.01
C LYS A 593 -4.37 -19.77 -20.17
N MET A 594 -4.96 -18.78 -19.49
CA MET A 594 -4.49 -17.39 -19.51
C MET A 594 -3.13 -17.22 -18.80
N CYS A 595 -2.95 -17.83 -17.62
CA CYS A 595 -1.66 -17.88 -16.93
C CYS A 595 -0.60 -18.62 -17.78
N SER A 596 -0.99 -19.68 -18.50
CA SER A 596 -0.10 -20.39 -19.44
C SER A 596 0.27 -19.52 -20.64
N SER A 597 -0.66 -18.72 -21.18
CA SER A 597 -0.42 -17.80 -22.30
C SER A 597 0.46 -16.60 -21.90
N MET A 598 0.30 -16.07 -20.68
CA MET A 598 1.20 -15.05 -20.12
C MET A 598 2.61 -15.62 -19.84
N LYS A 599 2.73 -16.90 -19.48
CA LYS A 599 4.01 -17.62 -19.37
C LYS A 599 4.72 -17.76 -20.73
N VAL A 600 3.98 -17.96 -21.83
CA VAL A 600 4.55 -18.05 -23.19
C VAL A 600 5.05 -16.69 -23.69
N LYS A 601 4.31 -15.60 -23.45
CA LYS A 601 4.78 -14.22 -23.76
C LYS A 601 6.04 -13.84 -22.96
N ARG A 602 6.17 -14.25 -21.69
CA ARG A 602 7.39 -14.06 -20.88
C ARG A 602 8.61 -14.81 -21.43
N ARG A 603 8.43 -16.03 -21.97
CA ARG A 603 9.53 -16.78 -22.63
C ARG A 603 10.00 -16.15 -23.93
N GLN A 604 9.11 -15.54 -24.72
CA GLN A 604 9.47 -14.85 -25.97
C GLN A 604 10.26 -13.55 -25.72
N HIS A 605 9.99 -12.81 -24.63
CA HIS A 605 10.80 -11.65 -24.26
C HIS A 605 12.18 -12.01 -23.69
N GLN A 606 12.32 -13.13 -22.98
CA GLN A 606 13.63 -13.60 -22.49
C GLN A 606 14.54 -14.12 -23.62
N HIS A 607 13.99 -14.74 -24.67
CA HIS A 607 14.80 -15.23 -25.80
C HIS A 607 15.31 -14.13 -26.75
N HIS A 608 14.77 -12.91 -26.71
CA HIS A 608 15.29 -11.77 -27.48
C HIS A 608 16.42 -11.00 -26.77
N GLN A 609 16.79 -11.37 -25.54
CA GLN A 609 17.92 -10.77 -24.81
C GLN A 609 19.18 -11.64 -24.72
N GLN A 610 19.22 -12.78 -25.42
CA GLN A 610 20.42 -13.62 -25.51
C GLN A 610 20.75 -13.92 -26.98
N ALA A 611 21.34 -12.94 -27.67
CA ALA A 611 22.13 -13.20 -28.87
C ALA A 611 23.60 -13.40 -28.45
N PRO A 612 24.31 -14.43 -28.96
CA PRO A 612 25.70 -14.65 -28.60
C PRO A 612 26.62 -13.64 -29.31
N VAL A 613 27.44 -12.96 -28.52
CA VAL A 613 28.53 -12.08 -28.97
C VAL A 613 29.62 -12.94 -29.63
N ALA A 614 29.94 -12.65 -30.89
CA ALA A 614 31.04 -13.29 -31.62
C ALA A 614 32.41 -12.83 -31.09
N PRO A 615 33.46 -13.69 -31.10
CA PRO A 615 34.77 -13.31 -30.60
C PRO A 615 35.54 -12.45 -31.62
N ILE A 616 35.96 -11.27 -31.15
CA ILE A 616 36.82 -10.33 -31.87
C ILE A 616 38.25 -10.90 -31.90
N GLN A 617 38.78 -11.16 -33.09
CA GLN A 617 40.20 -11.46 -33.30
C GLN A 617 41.02 -10.17 -33.13
N CYS A 618 41.96 -10.20 -32.18
CA CYS A 618 43.01 -9.18 -32.04
C CYS A 618 44.00 -9.28 -33.21
N ALA A 619 44.13 -8.20 -33.98
CA ALA A 619 45.31 -7.91 -34.76
C ALA A 619 46.06 -6.75 -34.08
N GLN A 620 47.33 -6.96 -33.78
CA GLN A 620 48.33 -5.91 -33.54
C GLN A 620 49.49 -6.16 -34.51
N PRO A 621 50.25 -5.11 -34.86
CA PRO A 621 50.41 -4.59 -36.21
C PRO A 621 51.16 -5.49 -37.20
#